data_AF-A0A5K1AR35-F1
#
_entry.id   AF-A0A5K1AR35-F1
#
_cell.length_a   1.000
_cell.length_b   1.000
_cell.length_c   1.000
_cell.angle_alpha   90.00
_cell.angle_beta   90.00
_cell.angle_gamma   90.00
#
_symmetry.space_group_name_H-M   'P 1'
#
loop_
_entity.id
_entity.type
_entity.pdbx_description
1 polymer ?
#
loop_
_entity_poly.entity_id
_entity_poly.type
_entity_poly.pdbx_seq_one_letter_code
_entity_poly.pdbx_strand_id
1 'polypeptide(L)'
;AVASSLASNSILVILDNHISKPGWCCSQSDGNGFFNDQYFDPNIWIRGLVRVATMFRDTPQVVGMSLRNELRGPKQNQQQWFQYMQKGAEAVHAANPQLLVVLSGLSFDTDLSFVRKSGGGASVKLSFPNKLVFELH
;
A
#
# COMPACT_ATOMS: atom_id res chain seq x y z
N ALA A 1 3.30 18.18 11.07
CA ALA A 1 3.80 17.93 12.45
C ALA A 1 4.85 16.82 12.43
N VAL A 2 4.51 15.53 12.61
CA VAL A 2 5.50 14.43 12.70
C VAL A 2 6.38 14.35 11.45
N ALA A 3 5.81 14.08 10.27
CA ALA A 3 6.58 13.98 9.02
C ALA A 3 7.41 15.25 8.72
N SER A 4 6.87 16.43 9.03
CA SER A 4 7.56 17.73 8.88
C SER A 4 8.79 17.84 9.80
N SER A 5 8.71 17.32 11.03
CA SER A 5 9.81 17.30 11.99
C SER A 5 10.89 16.27 11.62
N LEU A 6 10.49 15.10 11.11
CA LEU A 6 11.41 14.11 10.55
C LEU A 6 12.15 14.70 9.34
N ALA A 7 11.41 15.37 8.45
CA ALA A 7 11.97 16.04 7.28
C ALA A 7 12.98 17.15 7.62
N SER A 8 12.70 17.99 8.63
CA SER A 8 13.64 19.02 9.09
C SER A 8 14.90 18.47 9.76
N ASN A 9 14.89 17.19 10.14
CA ASN A 9 16.05 16.46 10.69
C ASN A 9 16.69 15.51 9.65
N SER A 10 16.38 15.69 8.35
CA SER A 10 16.91 14.88 7.24
C SER A 10 16.60 13.38 7.34
N ILE A 11 15.56 12.98 8.06
CA ILE A 11 15.10 11.60 8.16
C ILE A 11 14.14 11.30 7.01
N LEU A 12 14.43 10.24 6.24
CA LEU A 12 13.55 9.77 5.18
C LEU A 12 12.33 9.05 5.77
N VAL A 13 11.17 9.27 5.15
CA VAL A 13 9.86 8.80 5.63
C VAL A 13 9.19 7.96 4.56
N ILE A 14 8.73 6.77 4.95
CA ILE A 14 7.73 5.99 4.22
C ILE A 14 6.42 6.14 4.97
N LEU A 15 5.34 6.46 4.26
CA LEU A 15 4.00 6.57 4.84
C LEU A 15 3.30 5.21 4.75
N ASP A 16 2.82 4.69 5.87
CA ASP A 16 2.07 3.43 5.92
C ASP A 16 0.56 3.67 6.08
N ASN A 17 -0.24 2.79 5.47
CA ASN A 17 -1.67 2.66 5.73
C ASN A 17 -1.95 1.39 6.56
N HIS A 18 -1.80 1.50 7.88
CA HIS A 18 -1.81 0.34 8.76
C HIS A 18 -3.17 -0.38 8.85
N ILE A 19 -4.20 0.33 9.34
CA ILE A 19 -5.58 -0.15 9.53
C ILE A 19 -6.58 0.99 9.27
N SER A 20 -7.82 0.64 8.95
CA SER A 20 -8.87 1.61 8.61
C SER A 20 -9.65 2.10 9.84
N LYS A 21 -9.86 1.22 10.83
CA LYS A 21 -10.45 1.56 12.12
C LYS A 21 -9.37 1.45 13.21
N PRO A 22 -9.07 2.52 13.95
CA PRO A 22 -8.07 2.48 15.03
C PRO A 22 -8.41 1.41 16.07
N GLY A 23 -7.40 0.64 16.48
CA GLY A 23 -7.54 -0.50 17.39
C GLY A 23 -6.25 -1.33 17.43
N TRP A 24 -6.31 -2.48 18.11
CA TRP A 24 -5.20 -3.43 18.14
C TRP A 24 -5.13 -4.21 16.83
N CYS A 25 -3.92 -4.31 16.28
CA CYS A 25 -3.56 -5.06 15.08
C CYS A 25 -2.53 -6.14 15.48
N CYS A 26 -2.40 -7.27 14.79
CA CYS A 26 -3.05 -7.67 13.55
C CYS A 26 -3.58 -9.09 13.68
N SER A 27 -4.89 -9.31 13.45
CA SER A 27 -5.51 -10.64 13.56
C SER A 27 -6.18 -11.05 12.24
N GLN A 28 -6.51 -12.34 12.10
CA GLN A 28 -7.23 -12.83 10.90
C GLN A 28 -8.68 -12.33 10.81
N SER A 29 -9.22 -11.72 11.86
CA SER A 29 -10.66 -11.40 11.99
C SER A 29 -10.93 -9.99 12.55
N ASP A 30 -9.93 -9.10 12.56
CA ASP A 30 -10.05 -7.70 13.03
C ASP A 30 -10.90 -6.78 12.12
N GLY A 31 -11.39 -7.29 10.99
CA GLY A 31 -12.21 -6.55 10.03
C GLY A 31 -11.44 -5.51 9.20
N ASN A 32 -10.10 -5.54 9.22
CA ASN A 32 -9.22 -4.66 8.45
C ASN A 32 -8.30 -5.43 7.48
N GLY A 33 -8.24 -6.76 7.55
CA GLY A 33 -7.22 -7.58 6.89
C GLY A 33 -7.25 -7.63 5.37
N PHE A 34 -8.43 -7.60 4.73
CA PHE A 34 -8.54 -7.64 3.26
C PHE A 34 -9.64 -6.74 2.70
N PHE A 35 -9.57 -6.47 1.38
CA PHE A 35 -10.51 -5.63 0.67
C PHE A 35 -11.96 -6.08 0.85
N ASN A 36 -12.84 -5.16 1.23
CA ASN A 36 -14.25 -5.41 1.57
C ASN A 36 -14.44 -6.23 2.87
N ASP A 37 -13.49 -6.14 3.80
CA ASP A 37 -13.76 -6.38 5.22
C ASP A 37 -14.56 -5.23 5.85
N GLN A 38 -15.10 -5.49 7.05
CA GLN A 38 -16.04 -4.63 7.77
C GLN A 38 -15.61 -3.16 7.83
N TYR A 39 -14.30 -2.90 7.92
CA TYR A 39 -13.73 -1.56 8.01
C TYR A 39 -12.88 -1.18 6.78
N PHE A 40 -12.73 -2.06 5.78
CA PHE A 40 -11.83 -1.86 4.64
C PHE A 40 -12.57 -1.75 3.30
N ASP A 41 -13.24 -0.61 3.10
CA ASP A 41 -13.78 -0.20 1.79
C ASP A 41 -12.64 0.24 0.84
N PRO A 42 -12.47 -0.39 -0.34
CA PRO A 42 -11.39 -0.04 -1.27
C PRO A 42 -11.52 1.35 -1.91
N ASN A 43 -12.73 1.88 -2.08
CA ASN A 43 -12.96 3.21 -2.66
C ASN A 43 -12.67 4.32 -1.63
N ILE A 44 -13.02 4.10 -0.36
CA ILE A 44 -12.61 4.99 0.74
C ILE A 44 -11.08 4.99 0.85
N TRP A 45 -10.46 3.81 0.83
CA TRP A 45 -9.01 3.64 0.88
C TRP A 45 -8.28 4.36 -0.26
N ILE A 46 -8.67 4.17 -1.53
CA ILE A 46 -8.06 4.87 -2.67
C ILE A 46 -8.16 6.40 -2.51
N ARG A 47 -9.29 6.94 -2.04
CA ARG A 47 -9.42 8.38 -1.76
C ARG A 47 -8.48 8.84 -0.62
N GLY A 48 -8.30 8.01 0.39
CA GLY A 48 -7.33 8.23 1.47
C GLY A 48 -5.88 8.27 0.94
N LEU A 49 -5.50 7.28 0.12
CA LEU A 49 -4.19 7.22 -0.53
C LEU A 49 -3.89 8.50 -1.34
N VAL A 50 -4.81 8.89 -2.23
CA VAL A 50 -4.68 10.13 -3.05
C VAL A 50 -4.56 11.36 -2.16
N ARG A 51 -5.37 11.47 -1.10
CA ARG A 51 -5.34 12.61 -0.18
C ARG A 51 -3.99 12.75 0.54
N VAL A 52 -3.40 11.64 0.98
CA VAL A 52 -2.10 11.61 1.66
C VAL A 52 -0.96 11.86 0.68
N ALA A 53 -0.94 11.16 -0.46
CA ALA A 53 0.08 11.37 -1.51
C ALA A 53 0.14 12.84 -1.99
N THR A 54 -1.03 13.47 -2.17
CA THR A 54 -1.13 14.90 -2.53
C THR A 54 -0.62 15.81 -1.41
N MET A 55 -0.86 15.49 -0.14
CA MET A 55 -0.45 16.31 1.01
C MET A 55 1.07 16.43 1.14
N PHE A 56 1.81 15.42 0.70
CA PHE A 56 3.28 15.36 0.81
C PHE A 56 4.00 15.56 -0.53
N ARG A 57 3.32 16.09 -1.57
CA ARG A 57 3.92 16.35 -2.89
C ARG A 57 5.18 17.22 -2.82
N ASP A 58 5.19 18.21 -1.94
CA ASP A 58 6.29 19.17 -1.80
C ASP A 58 7.21 18.86 -0.59
N THR A 59 7.18 17.61 -0.08
CA THR A 59 8.03 17.15 1.05
C THR A 59 9.00 16.06 0.58
N PRO A 60 10.21 16.41 0.08
CA PRO A 60 11.10 15.45 -0.60
C PRO A 60 11.66 14.34 0.30
N GLN A 61 11.60 14.51 1.63
CA GLN A 61 11.96 13.47 2.59
C GLN A 61 10.87 12.38 2.72
N VAL A 62 9.65 12.60 2.23
CA VAL A 62 8.65 11.54 2.05
C VAL A 62 8.99 10.82 0.74
N VAL A 63 9.69 9.70 0.85
CA VAL A 63 10.26 8.98 -0.30
C VAL A 63 9.37 7.87 -0.83
N GLY A 64 8.39 7.42 -0.04
CA GLY A 64 7.47 6.38 -0.47
C GLY A 64 6.20 6.26 0.37
N MET A 65 5.29 5.42 -0.11
CA MET A 65 4.04 5.10 0.54
C MET A 65 3.76 3.59 0.42
N SER A 66 3.64 2.88 1.54
CA SER A 66 3.03 1.56 1.55
C SER A 66 1.52 1.70 1.48
N LEU A 67 0.92 0.92 0.59
CA LEU A 67 -0.50 1.04 0.29
C LEU A 67 -1.38 0.40 1.37
N ARG A 68 -0.93 -0.67 2.03
CA ARG A 68 -1.67 -1.35 3.11
C ARG A 68 -0.78 -2.37 3.83
N ASN A 69 -0.59 -2.20 5.13
CA ASN A 69 0.15 -3.14 5.98
C ASN A 69 -0.51 -4.54 6.05
N GLU A 70 0.28 -5.59 5.80
CA GLU A 70 -0.03 -6.99 6.09
C GLU A 70 -1.43 -7.46 5.65
N LEU A 71 -1.71 -7.45 4.34
CA LEU A 71 -2.95 -8.06 3.83
C LEU A 71 -3.08 -9.52 4.30
N ARG A 72 -4.24 -9.86 4.90
CA ARG A 72 -4.44 -11.10 5.69
C ARG A 72 -5.91 -11.52 5.76
N GLY A 73 -6.16 -12.75 6.22
CA GLY A 73 -7.48 -13.23 6.62
C GLY A 73 -8.24 -14.05 5.57
N PRO A 74 -9.42 -14.59 5.90
CA PRO A 74 -10.08 -15.65 5.12
C PRO A 74 -10.66 -15.20 3.77
N LYS A 75 -10.70 -13.88 3.49
CA LYS A 75 -11.18 -13.33 2.20
C LYS A 75 -10.08 -13.12 1.16
N GLN A 76 -8.83 -13.46 1.47
CA GLN A 76 -7.71 -13.20 0.57
C GLN A 76 -7.87 -13.84 -0.80
N ASN A 77 -7.72 -13.03 -1.83
CA ASN A 77 -7.88 -13.42 -3.22
C ASN A 77 -6.89 -12.67 -4.10
N GLN A 78 -6.02 -13.40 -4.81
CA GLN A 78 -5.02 -12.84 -5.71
C GLN A 78 -5.62 -11.92 -6.77
N GLN A 79 -6.79 -12.25 -7.33
CA GLN A 79 -7.44 -11.41 -8.35
C GLN A 79 -7.82 -10.03 -7.80
N GLN A 80 -8.39 -9.98 -6.59
CA GLN A 80 -8.73 -8.73 -5.93
C GLN A 80 -7.48 -7.97 -5.45
N TRP A 81 -6.44 -8.70 -5.03
CA TRP A 81 -5.14 -8.11 -4.73
C TRP A 81 -4.58 -7.38 -5.96
N PHE A 82 -4.47 -8.04 -7.13
CA PHE A 82 -3.96 -7.41 -8.36
C PHE A 82 -4.83 -6.22 -8.77
N GLN A 83 -6.15 -6.36 -8.70
CA GLN A 83 -7.09 -5.28 -9.00
C GLN A 83 -6.85 -4.05 -8.12
N TYR A 84 -6.84 -4.21 -6.80
CA TYR A 84 -6.87 -3.07 -5.88
C TYR A 84 -5.46 -2.50 -5.62
N MET A 85 -4.42 -3.33 -5.56
CA MET A 85 -3.05 -2.85 -5.41
C MET A 85 -2.59 -2.05 -6.64
N GLN A 86 -2.92 -2.49 -7.86
CA GLN A 86 -2.67 -1.68 -9.06
C GLN A 86 -3.49 -0.37 -9.06
N LYS A 87 -4.79 -0.42 -8.72
CA LYS A 87 -5.62 0.80 -8.64
C LYS A 87 -5.10 1.80 -7.61
N GLY A 88 -4.66 1.34 -6.44
CA GLY A 88 -4.05 2.17 -5.42
C GLY A 88 -2.71 2.77 -5.88
N ALA A 89 -1.87 1.96 -6.53
CA ALA A 89 -0.57 2.39 -7.03
C ALA A 89 -0.66 3.47 -8.12
N GLU A 90 -1.53 3.27 -9.11
CA GLU A 90 -1.82 4.27 -10.15
C GLU A 90 -2.35 5.58 -9.54
N ALA A 91 -3.25 5.47 -8.55
CA ALA A 91 -3.83 6.63 -7.87
C ALA A 91 -2.80 7.41 -7.04
N VAL A 92 -1.88 6.72 -6.35
CA VAL A 92 -0.76 7.35 -5.62
C VAL A 92 0.21 8.01 -6.59
N HIS A 93 0.64 7.32 -7.65
CA HIS A 93 1.59 7.88 -8.62
C HIS A 93 1.01 9.10 -9.37
N ALA A 94 -0.27 9.06 -9.76
CA ALA A 94 -0.95 10.20 -10.36
C ALA A 94 -1.07 11.40 -9.39
N ALA A 95 -1.19 11.13 -8.08
CA ALA A 95 -1.23 12.17 -7.05
C ALA A 95 0.16 12.70 -6.67
N ASN A 96 1.21 11.88 -6.73
CA ASN A 96 2.59 12.25 -6.47
C ASN A 96 3.57 11.27 -7.17
N PRO A 97 4.12 11.63 -8.35
CA PRO A 97 4.99 10.75 -9.12
C PRO A 97 6.42 10.63 -8.56
N GLN A 98 6.75 11.36 -7.49
CA GLN A 98 8.06 11.25 -6.85
C GLN A 98 8.17 10.02 -5.93
N LEU A 99 7.05 9.56 -5.37
CA LEU A 99 7.02 8.47 -4.39
C LEU A 99 7.39 7.11 -4.98
N LEU A 100 8.12 6.32 -4.20
CA LEU A 100 8.08 4.86 -4.30
C LEU A 100 6.70 4.36 -3.81
N VAL A 101 6.14 3.37 -4.48
CA VAL A 101 4.88 2.72 -4.10
C VAL A 101 5.20 1.31 -3.63
N VAL A 102 4.93 1.03 -2.35
CA VAL A 102 5.21 -0.27 -1.73
C VAL A 102 3.92 -1.09 -1.67
N LEU A 103 3.99 -2.34 -2.13
CA LEU A 103 2.88 -3.29 -2.14
C LEU A 103 3.16 -4.46 -1.20
N SER A 104 2.30 -4.67 -0.20
CA SER A 104 2.30 -5.90 0.62
C SER A 104 1.88 -7.12 -0.20
N GLY A 105 2.46 -8.27 0.11
CA GLY A 105 1.98 -9.60 -0.25
C GLY A 105 0.72 -10.02 0.51
N LEU A 106 0.44 -11.32 0.46
CA LEU A 106 -0.65 -11.99 1.18
C LEU A 106 -0.13 -12.67 2.45
N SER A 107 -1.03 -13.29 3.23
CA SER A 107 -0.70 -14.05 4.44
C SER A 107 0.15 -13.26 5.46
N PHE A 108 -0.29 -12.08 5.89
CA PHE A 108 0.50 -11.18 6.77
C PHE A 108 1.85 -10.77 6.15
N ASP A 109 1.82 -10.45 4.85
CA ASP A 109 3.02 -10.07 4.10
C ASP A 109 4.11 -11.17 3.97
N THR A 110 3.76 -12.44 4.24
CA THR A 110 4.71 -13.58 4.13
C THR A 110 4.63 -14.33 2.78
N ASP A 111 3.63 -14.04 1.94
CA ASP A 111 3.47 -14.64 0.61
C ASP A 111 3.50 -13.60 -0.52
N LEU A 112 4.59 -13.62 -1.31
CA LEU A 112 4.71 -12.96 -2.62
C LEU A 112 4.83 -13.96 -3.79
N SER A 113 4.64 -15.26 -3.55
CA SER A 113 4.89 -16.31 -4.54
C SER A 113 4.06 -16.16 -5.82
N PHE A 114 2.86 -15.59 -5.68
CA PHE A 114 1.90 -15.32 -6.75
C PHE A 114 2.24 -14.10 -7.63
N VAL A 115 3.06 -13.17 -7.14
CA VAL A 115 3.51 -11.96 -7.86
C VAL A 115 4.58 -12.33 -8.90
N ARG A 116 5.37 -13.36 -8.61
CA ARG A 116 6.44 -13.83 -9.48
C ARG A 116 5.85 -14.55 -10.68
N LYS A 117 6.44 -14.36 -11.86
CA LYS A 117 6.83 -15.51 -12.71
C LYS A 117 7.91 -15.17 -13.74
N SER A 118 8.98 -15.95 -13.67
CA SER A 118 9.49 -16.62 -14.87
C SER A 118 8.46 -17.69 -15.26
N GLY A 119 7.79 -17.55 -16.41
CA GLY A 119 6.86 -18.57 -16.95
C GLY A 119 5.34 -18.34 -16.81
N GLY A 120 4.86 -17.08 -16.88
CA GLY A 120 3.45 -16.63 -17.05
C GLY A 120 2.31 -17.35 -16.27
N GLY A 121 1.69 -16.80 -15.22
CA GLY A 121 2.07 -15.64 -14.41
C GLY A 121 1.15 -14.44 -14.58
N ALA A 122 0.61 -13.93 -13.47
CA ALA A 122 0.07 -12.58 -13.40
C ALA A 122 1.17 -11.65 -12.88
N SER A 123 1.59 -10.68 -13.67
CA SER A 123 2.49 -9.62 -13.24
C SER A 123 1.70 -8.39 -12.80
N VAL A 124 2.25 -7.63 -11.86
CA VAL A 124 1.76 -6.27 -11.56
C VAL A 124 1.98 -5.40 -12.79
N LYS A 125 0.88 -4.83 -13.32
CA LYS A 125 0.90 -3.93 -14.48
C LYS A 125 0.61 -2.51 -14.03
N LEU A 126 1.55 -1.61 -14.28
CA LEU A 126 1.48 -0.19 -13.95
C LEU A 126 1.90 0.65 -15.16
N SER A 127 1.34 1.84 -15.29
CA SER A 127 1.66 2.82 -16.32
C SER A 127 3.06 3.45 -16.16
N PHE A 128 3.65 3.32 -14.97
CA PHE A 128 4.90 3.97 -14.58
C PHE A 128 6.02 2.95 -14.24
N PRO A 129 7.26 3.18 -14.69
CA PRO A 129 8.41 2.33 -14.38
C PRO A 129 9.12 2.76 -13.09
N ASN A 130 10.00 1.90 -12.57
CA ASN A 130 11.06 2.23 -11.60
C ASN A 130 10.62 2.85 -10.24
N LYS A 131 9.33 2.75 -9.88
CA LYS A 131 8.80 3.22 -8.58
C LYS A 131 8.11 2.14 -7.75
N LEU A 132 7.91 0.94 -8.30
CA LEU A 132 7.28 -0.18 -7.60
C LEU A 132 8.28 -0.87 -6.66
N VAL A 133 7.85 -1.11 -5.42
CA VAL A 133 8.57 -1.88 -4.39
C VAL A 133 7.59 -2.92 -3.82
N PHE A 134 8.12 -4.06 -3.37
CA PHE A 134 7.38 -5.05 -2.60
C PHE A 134 7.93 -5.09 -1.17
N GLU A 135 7.04 -5.17 -0.18
CA GLU A 135 7.38 -5.51 1.20
C GLU A 135 7.19 -7.02 1.42
N LEU A 136 7.92 -7.57 2.39
CA LEU A 136 7.84 -8.96 2.84
C LEU A 136 8.25 -9.01 4.32
N HIS A 137 7.52 -9.75 5.16
CA HIS A 137 7.83 -10.00 6.58
C HIS A 137 8.52 -11.35 6.82
#